data_AF-A0A847VJK6-F1
#
_entry.id   AF-A0A847VJK6-F1
#
_cell.length_a   1.000
_cell.length_b   1.000
_cell.length_c   1.000
_cell.angle_alpha   90.00
_cell.angle_beta   90.00
_cell.angle_gamma   90.00
#
_symmetry.space_group_name_H-M   'P 1'
#
loop_
_entity.id
_entity.type
_entity.pdbx_description
1 polymer ?
#
loop_
_entity_poly.entity_id
_entity_poly.type
_entity_poly.pdbx_seq_one_letter_code
_entity_poly.pdbx_strand_id
1 'polypeptide(L)'
;MAEIELDGRKVTAADGSMVIQAAMTAGVYIPHFCYHKKLSIAANCRMCLVDIEKMPKPMPACATPVANGMVVRTRSDKAVKAQKSVMEFLLINHPLDCPVCDKGGECQLQDLAVGYGEGASRFGEEKRVVLRKDIGPLVAMEEMTRCIHCTRCVRFGQEVAGVMELGMINRGEHSEITTVTGGSVDSELSGNVIDLCPVGALTSRPFRFAARTWELARRRSVSPHDSVGANLVVQIKSDKVLRVVPFENEAVNECWLADRDRFAYEALNSERRLTRPMIKQG
;
A
#
# COMPACT_ATOMS: atom_id res chain seq x y z
N MET A 1 3.29 7.86 29.85
CA MET A 1 2.34 6.92 29.22
C MET A 1 0.96 7.50 29.38
N ALA A 2 0.19 7.55 28.31
CA ALA A 2 -1.18 8.06 28.33
C ALA A 2 -2.17 6.91 28.49
N GLU A 3 -3.15 7.03 29.40
CA GLU A 3 -4.29 6.11 29.50
C GLU A 3 -5.46 6.69 28.70
N ILE A 4 -5.95 5.93 27.72
CA ILE A 4 -7.11 6.25 26.90
C ILE A 4 -8.17 5.15 27.03
N GLU A 5 -9.42 5.49 26.75
CA GLU A 5 -10.49 4.52 26.57
C GLU A 5 -10.75 4.33 25.07
N LEU A 6 -10.57 3.12 24.56
CA LEU A 6 -10.79 2.76 23.16
C LEU A 6 -11.91 1.74 23.07
N ASP A 7 -13.06 2.13 22.49
CA ASP A 7 -14.27 1.29 22.38
C ASP A 7 -14.68 0.65 23.73
N GLY A 8 -14.60 1.41 24.82
CA GLY A 8 -14.93 0.95 26.18
C GLY A 8 -13.82 0.19 26.90
N ARG A 9 -12.64 0.02 26.28
CA ARG A 9 -11.48 -0.67 26.87
C ARG A 9 -10.40 0.32 27.24
N LYS A 10 -9.86 0.22 28.45
CA LYS A 10 -8.68 0.99 28.85
C LYS A 10 -7.44 0.49 28.11
N VAL A 11 -6.72 1.42 27.48
CA VAL A 11 -5.50 1.16 26.72
C VAL A 11 -4.44 2.15 27.17
N THR A 12 -3.24 1.63 27.44
CA THR A 12 -2.07 2.46 27.71
C THR A 12 -1.26 2.64 26.43
N ALA A 13 -0.89 3.88 26.13
CA ALA A 13 -0.11 4.23 24.95
C ALA A 13 1.12 5.07 25.34
N ALA A 14 2.16 5.02 24.51
CA ALA A 14 3.33 5.87 24.70
C ALA A 14 2.93 7.36 24.51
N ASP A 15 3.53 8.24 25.30
CA ASP A 15 3.25 9.68 25.17
C ASP A 15 3.69 10.17 23.78
N GLY A 16 2.86 11.00 23.14
CA GLY A 16 3.11 11.48 21.77
C GLY A 16 2.75 10.50 20.65
N SER A 17 2.33 9.27 20.97
CA SER A 17 1.80 8.34 19.95
C SER A 17 0.47 8.84 19.38
N MET A 18 0.17 8.43 18.15
CA MET A 18 -1.10 8.73 17.49
C MET A 18 -2.18 7.73 17.90
N VAL A 19 -3.44 8.14 17.87
CA VAL A 19 -4.59 7.26 18.17
C VAL A 19 -4.55 5.97 17.34
N ILE A 20 -4.14 6.04 16.07
CA ILE A 20 -4.02 4.83 15.22
C ILE A 20 -2.96 3.84 15.73
N GLN A 21 -1.86 4.32 16.30
CA GLN A 21 -0.79 3.48 16.84
C GLN A 21 -1.22 2.83 18.15
N ALA A 22 -1.89 3.60 19.02
CA ALA A 22 -2.50 3.07 20.23
C ALA A 22 -3.56 1.99 19.92
N ALA A 23 -4.40 2.23 18.93
CA ALA A 23 -5.39 1.26 18.47
C ALA A 23 -4.75 -0.03 17.92
N MET A 24 -3.71 0.09 17.08
CA MET A 24 -2.96 -1.06 16.57
C MET A 24 -2.33 -1.89 17.70
N THR A 25 -1.74 -1.23 18.70
CA THR A 25 -1.15 -1.90 19.87
C THR A 25 -2.21 -2.64 20.70
N ALA A 26 -3.43 -2.10 20.75
CA ALA A 26 -4.58 -2.72 21.41
C ALA A 26 -5.32 -3.77 20.57
N GLY A 27 -4.82 -4.10 19.36
CA GLY A 27 -5.47 -5.04 18.44
C GLY A 27 -6.76 -4.52 17.80
N VAL A 28 -6.99 -3.19 17.82
CA VAL A 28 -8.14 -2.55 17.18
C VAL A 28 -7.72 -2.00 15.82
N TYR A 29 -8.35 -2.51 14.76
CA TYR A 29 -8.09 -2.06 13.40
C TYR A 29 -8.92 -0.81 13.08
N ILE A 30 -8.23 0.25 12.63
CA ILE A 30 -8.83 1.47 12.09
C ILE A 30 -8.54 1.51 10.58
N PRO A 31 -9.55 1.66 9.70
CA PRO A 31 -9.35 1.64 8.25
C PRO A 31 -8.52 2.84 7.79
N HIS A 32 -7.56 2.65 6.89
CA HIS A 32 -6.65 3.72 6.46
C HIS A 32 -6.03 3.45 5.08
N PHE A 33 -5.77 4.52 4.31
CA PHE A 33 -5.12 4.42 2.98
C PHE A 33 -3.81 5.17 2.85
N CYS A 34 -3.65 6.35 3.46
CA CYS A 34 -2.41 7.11 3.36
C CYS A 34 -1.43 6.77 4.48
N TYR A 35 -1.94 6.40 5.66
CA TYR A 35 -1.10 6.02 6.79
C TYR A 35 -0.28 4.78 6.44
N HIS A 36 1.01 4.80 6.77
CA HIS A 36 1.90 3.65 6.71
C HIS A 36 2.86 3.80 7.88
N LYS A 37 3.11 2.74 8.65
CA LYS A 37 3.87 2.82 9.90
C LYS A 37 5.33 3.26 9.72
N LYS A 38 5.89 3.09 8.52
CA LYS A 38 7.26 3.48 8.15
C LYS A 38 7.34 4.76 7.30
N LEU A 39 6.24 5.51 7.16
CA LEU A 39 6.23 6.79 6.43
C LEU A 39 5.68 7.90 7.33
N SER A 40 6.01 9.15 6.99
CA SER A 40 5.47 10.33 7.67
C SER A 40 3.94 10.40 7.63
N ILE A 41 3.32 11.15 8.53
CA ILE A 41 1.85 11.26 8.59
C ILE A 41 1.35 12.28 7.56
N ALA A 42 0.53 11.84 6.61
CA ALA A 42 -0.05 12.72 5.57
C ALA A 42 -1.48 13.19 5.87
N ALA A 43 -2.31 12.34 6.50
CA ALA A 43 -3.72 12.62 6.82
C ALA A 43 -4.63 13.08 5.66
N ASN A 44 -4.27 12.84 4.39
CA ASN A 44 -5.03 13.32 3.22
C ASN A 44 -6.23 12.43 2.84
N CYS A 45 -6.18 11.11 3.06
CA CYS A 45 -7.26 10.20 2.65
C CYS A 45 -8.50 10.22 3.56
N ARG A 46 -8.37 10.67 4.81
CA ARG A 46 -9.44 10.70 5.83
C ARG A 46 -10.16 9.38 6.13
N MET A 47 -9.70 8.23 5.66
CA MET A 47 -10.38 6.95 5.95
C MET A 47 -10.34 6.56 7.43
N CYS A 48 -9.34 7.02 8.17
CA CYS A 48 -9.15 6.74 9.59
C CYS A 48 -9.92 7.65 10.55
N LEU A 49 -11.02 8.28 10.10
CA LEU A 49 -11.83 9.13 10.94
C LEU A 49 -12.49 8.30 12.05
N VAL A 50 -12.29 8.72 13.30
CA VAL A 50 -12.87 8.14 14.51
C VAL A 50 -13.57 9.22 15.32
N ASP A 51 -14.49 8.82 16.18
CA ASP A 51 -15.19 9.75 17.07
C ASP A 51 -14.44 9.85 18.39
N ILE A 52 -14.08 11.07 18.78
CA ILE A 52 -13.39 11.35 20.04
C ILE A 52 -14.35 12.18 20.87
N GLU A 53 -14.55 11.77 22.12
CA GLU A 53 -15.46 12.47 23.02
C GLU A 53 -15.09 13.95 23.16
N LYS A 54 -16.11 14.81 23.28
CA LYS A 54 -16.00 16.29 23.33
C LYS A 54 -15.49 16.94 22.05
N MET A 55 -15.16 16.17 21.00
CA MET A 55 -14.80 16.72 19.69
C MET A 55 -16.05 16.87 18.80
N PRO A 56 -16.29 18.06 18.21
CA PRO A 56 -17.52 18.32 17.45
C PRO A 56 -17.59 17.51 16.14
N LYS A 57 -16.45 17.10 15.59
CA LYS A 57 -16.33 16.35 14.33
C LYS A 57 -15.47 15.11 14.51
N PRO A 58 -15.61 14.08 13.64
CA PRO A 58 -14.68 12.97 13.59
C PRO A 58 -13.24 13.46 13.39
N MET A 59 -12.30 12.82 14.08
CA MET A 59 -10.89 13.20 14.08
C MET A 59 -10.06 12.14 13.35
N PRO A 60 -9.03 12.54 12.59
CA PRO A 60 -8.18 11.59 11.88
C PRO A 60 -7.29 10.85 12.88
N ALA A 61 -7.53 9.55 13.10
CA ALA A 61 -6.77 8.76 14.06
C ALA A 61 -5.26 8.73 13.75
N CYS A 62 -4.88 8.83 12.48
CA CYS A 62 -3.46 8.82 12.07
C CYS A 62 -2.67 10.08 12.43
N ALA A 63 -3.35 11.20 12.73
CA ALA A 63 -2.70 12.49 13.00
C ALA A 63 -3.17 13.13 14.31
N THR A 64 -3.98 12.40 15.10
CA THR A 64 -4.45 12.88 16.40
C THR A 64 -3.58 12.22 17.48
N PRO A 65 -2.78 12.99 18.24
CA PRO A 65 -1.99 12.44 19.34
C PRO A 65 -2.90 11.99 20.48
N VAL A 66 -2.51 10.93 21.18
CA VAL A 66 -3.20 10.48 22.38
C VAL A 66 -3.04 11.49 23.52
N ALA A 67 -4.09 11.62 24.34
CA ALA A 67 -4.08 12.44 25.54
C ALA A 67 -4.71 11.66 26.69
N ASN A 68 -4.23 11.88 27.92
CA ASN A 68 -4.78 11.22 29.10
C ASN A 68 -6.29 11.45 29.26
N GLY A 69 -7.03 10.37 29.52
CA GLY A 69 -8.49 10.40 29.65
C GLY A 69 -9.24 10.60 28.34
N MET A 70 -8.57 10.49 27.19
CA MET A 70 -9.22 10.54 25.89
C MET A 70 -10.12 9.30 25.69
N VAL A 71 -11.37 9.52 25.28
CA VAL A 71 -12.32 8.46 24.94
C VAL A 71 -12.50 8.43 23.42
N VAL A 72 -12.10 7.33 22.79
CA VAL A 72 -12.13 7.10 21.35
C VAL A 72 -13.13 5.99 21.03
N ARG A 73 -14.06 6.28 20.11
CA ARG A 73 -15.08 5.35 19.61
C ARG A 73 -14.83 5.14 18.12
N THR A 74 -14.37 3.96 17.73
CA THR A 74 -14.07 3.62 16.34
C THR A 74 -15.30 3.19 15.55
N ARG A 75 -16.35 2.74 16.25
CA ARG A 75 -17.60 2.18 15.68
C ARG A 75 -18.87 2.96 16.05
N SER A 76 -18.75 4.20 16.51
CA SER A 76 -19.96 5.04 16.71
C SER A 76 -20.61 5.39 15.37
N ASP A 77 -21.90 5.70 15.37
CA ASP A 77 -22.64 6.10 14.16
C ASP A 77 -21.95 7.24 13.41
N LYS A 78 -21.39 8.19 14.17
CA LYS A 78 -20.64 9.34 13.64
C LYS A 78 -19.35 8.92 12.93
N ALA A 79 -18.60 7.97 13.50
CA ALA A 79 -17.38 7.43 12.88
C ALA A 79 -17.70 6.60 11.63
N VAL A 80 -18.67 5.68 11.73
CA VAL A 80 -19.09 4.80 10.63
C VAL A 80 -19.62 5.62 9.46
N LYS A 81 -20.47 6.62 9.72
CA LYS A 81 -20.98 7.51 8.67
C LYS A 81 -19.86 8.26 7.95
N ALA A 82 -18.87 8.77 8.70
CA ALA A 82 -17.72 9.45 8.11
C ALA A 82 -16.87 8.52 7.23
N GLN A 83 -16.62 7.28 7.68
CA GLN A 83 -15.87 6.28 6.92
C GLN A 83 -16.59 5.88 5.63
N LYS A 84 -17.92 5.68 5.68
CA LYS A 84 -18.76 5.42 4.51
C LYS A 84 -18.71 6.56 3.50
N SER A 85 -18.85 7.81 3.95
CA SER A 85 -18.75 8.98 3.07
C SER A 85 -17.37 9.11 2.44
N VAL A 86 -16.29 8.86 3.20
CA VAL A 86 -14.93 8.87 2.63
C VAL A 86 -14.76 7.77 1.59
N MET A 87 -15.27 6.57 1.84
CA MET A 87 -15.23 5.48 0.88
C MET A 87 -15.99 5.85 -0.41
N GLU A 88 -17.17 6.46 -0.28
CA GLU A 88 -17.94 6.97 -1.42
C GLU A 88 -17.09 7.95 -2.25
N PHE A 89 -16.48 8.96 -1.62
CA PHE A 89 -15.61 9.92 -2.33
C PHE A 89 -14.42 9.27 -3.03
N LEU A 90 -13.82 8.23 -2.42
CA LEU A 90 -12.71 7.50 -3.04
C LEU A 90 -13.17 6.70 -4.26
N LEU A 91 -14.41 6.19 -4.26
CA LEU A 91 -14.98 5.38 -5.34
C LEU A 91 -15.65 6.20 -6.45
N ILE A 92 -16.01 7.47 -6.20
CA ILE A 92 -16.64 8.36 -7.18
C ILE A 92 -15.86 8.39 -8.48
N ASN A 93 -14.55 8.64 -8.43
CA ASN A 93 -13.68 8.74 -9.59
C ASN A 93 -12.79 7.51 -9.82
N HIS A 94 -12.98 6.44 -9.03
CA HIS A 94 -12.25 5.18 -9.23
C HIS A 94 -12.91 4.36 -10.37
N PRO A 95 -12.13 3.77 -11.29
CA PRO A 95 -12.67 3.04 -12.43
C PRO A 95 -13.16 1.65 -12.02
N LEU A 96 -14.08 1.07 -12.80
CA LEU A 96 -14.65 -0.26 -12.58
C LEU A 96 -13.74 -1.37 -13.12
N ASP A 97 -12.46 -1.28 -12.80
CA ASP A 97 -11.40 -2.12 -13.37
C ASP A 97 -11.12 -3.40 -12.57
N CYS A 98 -11.84 -3.65 -11.47
CA CYS A 98 -11.54 -4.75 -10.54
C CYS A 98 -11.29 -6.11 -11.24
N PRO A 99 -12.05 -6.52 -12.28
CA PRO A 99 -11.80 -7.79 -12.97
C PRO A 99 -10.48 -7.87 -13.74
N VAL A 100 -9.97 -6.73 -14.23
CA VAL A 100 -8.74 -6.64 -15.03
C VAL A 100 -7.54 -6.16 -14.21
N CYS A 101 -7.78 -5.47 -13.10
CA CYS A 101 -6.77 -4.95 -12.19
C CYS A 101 -5.91 -6.08 -11.60
N ASP A 102 -4.59 -6.00 -11.76
CA ASP A 102 -3.63 -7.00 -11.24
C ASP A 102 -3.74 -7.19 -9.72
N LYS A 103 -3.96 -6.08 -9.00
CA LYS A 103 -4.11 -6.04 -7.54
C LYS A 103 -5.48 -6.52 -7.03
N GLY A 104 -6.40 -6.89 -7.93
CA GLY A 104 -7.70 -7.45 -7.54
C GLY A 104 -7.52 -8.70 -6.66
N GLY A 105 -8.18 -8.72 -5.50
CA GLY A 105 -8.04 -9.74 -4.46
C GLY A 105 -6.97 -9.49 -3.41
N GLU A 106 -6.09 -8.52 -3.60
CA GLU A 106 -5.14 -8.01 -2.60
C GLU A 106 -5.16 -6.47 -2.53
N CYS A 107 -6.28 -5.89 -2.95
CA CYS A 107 -6.49 -4.45 -3.03
C CYS A 107 -7.10 -3.96 -1.71
N GLN A 108 -6.36 -3.13 -0.97
CA GLN A 108 -6.85 -2.55 0.28
C GLN A 108 -8.14 -1.75 0.06
N LEU A 109 -8.30 -1.10 -1.10
CA LEU A 109 -9.53 -0.36 -1.43
C LEU A 109 -10.72 -1.29 -1.60
N GLN A 110 -10.53 -2.45 -2.21
CA GLN A 110 -11.58 -3.45 -2.37
C GLN A 110 -12.02 -3.99 -1.01
N ASP A 111 -11.07 -4.40 -0.17
CA ASP A 111 -11.37 -4.97 1.15
C ASP A 111 -12.07 -3.95 2.06
N LEU A 112 -11.58 -2.70 2.06
CA LEU A 112 -12.19 -1.64 2.86
C LEU A 112 -13.54 -1.19 2.29
N ALA A 113 -13.76 -1.23 0.97
CA ALA A 113 -15.07 -0.94 0.39
C ALA A 113 -16.11 -1.97 0.82
N VAL A 114 -15.76 -3.26 0.84
CA VAL A 114 -16.65 -4.32 1.32
C VAL A 114 -16.93 -4.19 2.83
N GLY A 115 -15.90 -3.88 3.64
CA GLY A 115 -16.05 -3.82 5.10
C GLY A 115 -16.62 -2.51 5.65
N TYR A 116 -16.36 -1.38 5.00
CA TYR A 116 -16.63 -0.02 5.52
C TYR A 116 -17.37 0.89 4.54
N GLY A 117 -17.61 0.45 3.30
CA GLY A 117 -18.34 1.21 2.29
C GLY A 117 -19.86 1.05 2.39
N GLU A 118 -20.56 1.77 1.52
CA GLU A 118 -21.97 1.50 1.24
C GLU A 118 -22.10 0.47 0.11
N GLY A 119 -23.19 -0.31 0.11
CA GLY A 119 -23.39 -1.38 -0.87
C GLY A 119 -23.74 -0.91 -2.28
N ALA A 120 -24.05 0.39 -2.47
CA ALA A 120 -24.43 0.94 -3.75
C ALA A 120 -23.80 2.33 -3.97
N SER A 121 -23.45 2.63 -5.22
CA SER A 121 -23.03 3.98 -5.63
C SER A 121 -24.25 4.82 -5.97
N ARG A 122 -24.24 6.08 -5.56
CA ARG A 122 -25.19 7.11 -6.01
C ARG A 122 -24.63 7.99 -7.13
N PHE A 123 -23.33 7.87 -7.39
CA PHE A 123 -22.64 8.64 -8.43
C PHE A 123 -22.93 8.05 -9.81
N GLY A 124 -23.57 8.85 -10.66
CA GLY A 124 -23.95 8.47 -12.04
C GLY A 124 -23.35 9.37 -13.11
N GLU A 125 -22.43 10.27 -12.76
CA GLU A 125 -21.76 11.15 -13.71
C GLU A 125 -20.53 10.49 -14.34
N GLU A 126 -19.94 11.17 -15.32
CA GLU A 126 -18.71 10.71 -15.97
C GLU A 126 -17.54 10.73 -14.99
N LYS A 127 -16.76 9.65 -14.98
CA LYS A 127 -15.58 9.52 -14.13
C LYS A 127 -14.38 10.12 -14.85
N ARG A 128 -13.50 10.81 -14.12
CA ARG A 128 -12.23 11.28 -14.67
C ARG A 128 -11.39 10.10 -15.18
N VAL A 129 -10.57 10.36 -16.21
CA VAL A 129 -9.60 9.40 -16.75
C VAL A 129 -8.21 10.04 -16.72
N VAL A 130 -7.23 9.28 -16.26
CA VAL A 130 -5.83 9.70 -16.21
C VAL A 130 -5.01 8.80 -17.14
N LEU A 131 -4.24 9.42 -18.03
CA LEU A 131 -3.42 8.69 -18.99
C LEU A 131 -2.26 7.94 -18.31
N ARG A 132 -1.89 6.82 -18.92
CA ARG A 132 -0.71 6.03 -18.56
C ARG A 132 0.56 6.86 -18.60
N LYS A 133 1.52 6.48 -17.77
CA LYS A 133 2.83 7.12 -17.67
C LYS A 133 3.88 6.00 -17.74
N ASP A 134 4.91 6.19 -18.56
CA ASP A 134 6.02 5.24 -18.62
C ASP A 134 7.11 5.72 -17.67
N ILE A 135 7.44 4.90 -16.68
CA ILE A 135 8.38 5.26 -15.61
C ILE A 135 9.49 4.21 -15.44
N GLY A 136 9.70 3.38 -16.46
CA GLY A 136 10.73 2.36 -16.47
C GLY A 136 10.19 0.93 -16.55
N PRO A 137 11.09 -0.06 -16.50
CA PRO A 137 10.75 -1.45 -16.81
C PRO A 137 10.20 -2.24 -15.62
N LEU A 138 10.32 -1.74 -14.38
CA LEU A 138 9.99 -2.48 -13.17
C LEU A 138 8.59 -2.16 -12.63
N VAL A 139 8.24 -0.87 -12.55
CA VAL A 139 6.95 -0.41 -12.02
C VAL A 139 6.07 0.06 -13.18
N ALA A 140 4.88 -0.54 -13.31
CA ALA A 140 3.88 -0.15 -14.28
C ALA A 140 2.94 0.93 -13.71
N MET A 141 2.91 2.08 -14.38
CA MET A 141 1.97 3.20 -14.19
C MET A 141 0.95 3.29 -15.34
N GLU A 142 0.43 2.14 -15.77
CA GLU A 142 -0.49 2.08 -16.91
C GLU A 142 -1.91 2.55 -16.56
N GLU A 143 -2.37 2.35 -15.31
CA GLU A 143 -3.75 2.67 -14.90
C GLU A 143 -3.82 3.66 -13.75
N MET A 144 -3.30 4.86 -14.00
CA MET A 144 -3.29 5.95 -13.02
C MET A 144 -4.69 6.48 -12.67
N THR A 145 -5.72 6.16 -13.46
CA THR A 145 -7.13 6.39 -13.08
C THR A 145 -7.49 5.66 -11.77
N ARG A 146 -6.83 4.55 -11.45
CA ARG A 146 -7.03 3.81 -10.19
C ARG A 146 -6.42 4.52 -8.98
N CYS A 147 -5.56 5.51 -9.17
CA CYS A 147 -4.87 6.20 -8.07
C CYS A 147 -5.85 7.03 -7.24
N ILE A 148 -5.78 6.89 -5.92
CA ILE A 148 -6.59 7.61 -4.94
C ILE A 148 -5.84 8.78 -4.26
N HIS A 149 -4.68 9.18 -4.81
CA HIS A 149 -3.84 10.27 -4.30
C HIS A 149 -3.47 10.19 -2.81
N CYS A 150 -3.25 8.98 -2.30
CA CYS A 150 -2.83 8.79 -0.90
C CYS A 150 -1.39 9.24 -0.61
N THR A 151 -0.64 9.61 -1.66
CA THR A 151 0.76 10.08 -1.64
C THR A 151 1.75 9.19 -0.90
N ARG A 152 1.46 7.88 -0.72
CA ARG A 152 2.41 6.93 -0.12
C ARG A 152 3.67 6.77 -0.96
N CYS A 153 3.54 6.62 -2.28
CA CYS A 153 4.67 6.47 -3.19
C CYS A 153 5.60 7.70 -3.23
N VAL A 154 5.02 8.90 -3.24
CA VAL A 154 5.77 10.18 -3.22
C VAL A 154 6.59 10.29 -1.92
N ARG A 155 5.96 10.06 -0.77
CA ARG A 155 6.64 10.08 0.54
C ARG A 155 7.71 9.01 0.64
N PHE A 156 7.45 7.81 0.13
CA PHE A 156 8.46 6.74 0.11
C PHE A 156 9.71 7.14 -0.68
N GLY A 157 9.53 7.71 -1.88
CA GLY A 157 10.65 8.21 -2.67
C GLY A 157 11.48 9.23 -1.88
N GLN A 158 10.82 10.23 -1.30
CA GLN A 158 11.47 11.30 -0.55
C GLN A 158 12.13 10.85 0.76
N GLU A 159 11.48 9.95 1.52
CA GLU A 159 11.85 9.65 2.91
C GLU A 159 12.69 8.38 3.06
N VAL A 160 12.43 7.36 2.25
CA VAL A 160 13.04 6.02 2.40
C VAL A 160 14.02 5.74 1.27
N ALA A 161 13.58 5.88 0.01
CA ALA A 161 14.48 5.72 -1.13
C ALA A 161 15.50 6.86 -1.24
N GLY A 162 15.23 8.00 -0.60
CA GLY A 162 16.11 9.17 -0.60
C GLY A 162 16.14 9.95 -1.92
N VAL A 163 15.30 9.57 -2.90
CA VAL A 163 15.22 10.20 -4.23
C VAL A 163 13.77 10.56 -4.54
N MET A 164 13.51 11.85 -4.73
CA MET A 164 12.18 12.37 -5.06
C MET A 164 11.89 12.24 -6.56
N GLU A 165 11.62 11.01 -7.02
CA GLU A 165 11.35 10.72 -8.43
C GLU A 165 9.87 10.93 -8.78
N LEU A 166 8.97 10.61 -7.85
CA LEU A 166 7.51 10.79 -7.99
C LEU A 166 7.03 12.03 -7.24
N GLY A 167 6.07 12.74 -7.84
CA GLY A 167 5.42 13.90 -7.26
C GLY A 167 3.93 13.96 -7.61
N MET A 168 3.20 14.86 -6.94
CA MET A 168 1.82 15.17 -7.26
C MET A 168 1.76 16.54 -7.93
N ILE A 169 1.32 16.58 -9.19
CA ILE A 169 1.11 17.82 -9.94
C ILE A 169 -0.37 18.19 -9.96
N ASN A 170 -0.67 19.40 -10.45
CA ASN A 170 -2.02 19.97 -10.55
C ASN A 170 -2.73 20.07 -9.18
N ARG A 171 -4.04 20.36 -9.20
CA ARG A 171 -4.87 20.54 -7.99
C ARG A 171 -6.29 20.01 -8.19
N GLY A 172 -6.95 19.68 -7.09
CA GLY A 172 -8.33 19.22 -7.09
C GLY A 172 -8.49 17.87 -7.79
N GLU A 173 -9.53 17.73 -8.59
CA GLU A 173 -9.79 16.49 -9.34
C GLU A 173 -8.75 16.19 -10.43
N HIS A 174 -8.05 17.23 -10.91
CA HIS A 174 -6.99 17.11 -11.91
C HIS A 174 -5.63 16.75 -11.31
N SER A 175 -5.54 16.53 -9.99
CA SER A 175 -4.31 16.07 -9.35
C SER A 175 -3.87 14.73 -9.95
N GLU A 176 -2.57 14.63 -10.24
CA GLU A 176 -1.96 13.45 -10.83
C GLU A 176 -0.63 13.13 -10.17
N ILE A 177 -0.41 11.85 -9.89
CA ILE A 177 0.92 11.36 -9.52
C ILE A 177 1.71 11.11 -10.81
N THR A 178 2.87 11.73 -10.93
CA THR A 178 3.76 11.63 -12.10
C THR A 178 5.22 11.72 -11.68
N THR A 179 6.14 11.54 -12.61
CA THR A 179 7.57 11.78 -12.38
C THR A 179 7.88 13.27 -12.35
N VAL A 180 8.68 13.71 -11.38
CA VAL A 180 9.00 15.13 -11.17
C VAL A 180 9.91 15.66 -12.29
N THR A 181 10.85 14.83 -12.74
CA THR A 181 11.85 15.17 -13.75
C THR A 181 11.47 14.69 -15.16
N GLY A 182 10.29 14.07 -15.34
CA GLY A 182 9.86 13.48 -16.61
C GLY A 182 10.64 12.23 -17.04
N GLY A 183 11.54 11.71 -16.20
CA GLY A 183 12.34 10.50 -16.43
C GLY A 183 11.70 9.22 -15.87
N SER A 184 12.48 8.15 -15.82
CA SER A 184 12.15 6.88 -15.15
C SER A 184 12.35 6.98 -13.63
N VAL A 185 11.81 5.99 -12.91
CA VAL A 185 12.09 5.77 -11.49
C VAL A 185 13.21 4.73 -11.43
N ASP A 186 14.39 5.17 -11.01
CA ASP A 186 15.66 4.43 -11.14
C ASP A 186 16.27 4.06 -9.79
N SER A 187 15.69 4.48 -8.66
CA SER A 187 16.14 4.05 -7.33
C SER A 187 16.16 2.52 -7.22
N GLU A 188 17.18 1.99 -6.57
CA GLU A 188 17.37 0.58 -6.25
C GLU A 188 16.29 -0.01 -5.32
N LEU A 189 15.45 0.85 -4.72
CA LEU A 189 14.31 0.49 -3.88
C LEU A 189 12.96 0.85 -4.53
N SER A 190 12.94 1.21 -5.82
CA SER A 190 11.76 1.74 -6.51
C SER A 190 10.56 0.80 -6.48
N GLY A 191 10.77 -0.50 -6.60
CA GLY A 191 9.74 -1.53 -6.66
C GLY A 191 8.91 -1.66 -5.37
N ASN A 192 9.38 -1.12 -4.24
CA ASN A 192 8.61 -1.08 -3.00
C ASN A 192 7.35 -0.21 -3.09
N VAL A 193 7.28 0.72 -4.06
CA VAL A 193 6.06 1.50 -4.29
C VAL A 193 4.87 0.63 -4.69
N ILE A 194 5.12 -0.56 -5.26
CA ILE A 194 4.08 -1.53 -5.66
C ILE A 194 3.38 -2.10 -4.43
N ASP A 195 4.15 -2.47 -3.39
CA ASP A 195 3.58 -2.99 -2.14
C ASP A 195 2.89 -1.88 -1.35
N LEU A 196 3.47 -0.67 -1.35
CA LEU A 196 2.91 0.48 -0.66
C LEU A 196 1.58 0.96 -1.23
N CYS A 197 1.41 0.83 -2.55
CA CYS A 197 0.23 1.31 -3.23
C CYS A 197 -1.00 0.55 -2.74
N PRO A 198 -1.98 1.20 -2.10
CA PRO A 198 -3.17 0.51 -1.58
C PRO A 198 -4.12 0.04 -2.69
N VAL A 199 -3.86 0.43 -3.94
CA VAL A 199 -4.71 0.23 -5.12
C VAL A 199 -3.85 -0.28 -6.29
N GLY A 200 -4.46 -0.79 -7.35
CA GLY A 200 -3.74 -1.27 -8.53
C GLY A 200 -3.26 -0.19 -9.51
N ALA A 201 -2.85 0.98 -9.00
CA ALA A 201 -2.32 2.06 -9.83
C ALA A 201 -0.81 1.91 -10.10
N LEU A 202 -0.07 1.34 -9.14
CA LEU A 202 1.34 0.99 -9.27
C LEU A 202 1.43 -0.52 -9.15
N THR A 203 1.84 -1.19 -10.22
CA THR A 203 1.89 -2.66 -10.31
C THR A 203 3.26 -3.11 -10.78
N SER A 204 3.62 -4.38 -10.51
CA SER A 204 4.87 -4.95 -11.01
C SER A 204 4.73 -5.22 -12.51
N ARG A 205 5.53 -4.55 -13.34
CA ARG A 205 5.50 -4.77 -14.80
C ARG A 205 5.89 -6.21 -15.17
N PRO A 206 6.93 -6.85 -14.57
CA PRO A 206 7.26 -8.25 -14.85
C PRO A 206 6.17 -9.26 -14.46
N PHE A 207 5.44 -9.03 -13.36
CA PHE A 207 4.42 -9.96 -12.86
C PHE A 207 3.03 -9.74 -13.48
N ARG A 208 2.80 -8.56 -14.05
CA ARG A 208 1.48 -8.08 -14.49
C ARG A 208 0.73 -9.13 -15.32
N PHE A 209 -0.47 -9.48 -14.84
CA PHE A 209 -1.39 -10.43 -15.48
C PHE A 209 -0.90 -11.89 -15.56
N ALA A 210 0.23 -12.24 -14.92
CA ALA A 210 0.72 -13.62 -14.92
C ALA A 210 -0.09 -14.56 -14.02
N ALA A 211 -0.64 -14.06 -12.91
CA ALA A 211 -1.47 -14.82 -11.98
C ALA A 211 -2.31 -13.91 -11.08
N ARG A 212 -3.27 -14.51 -10.37
CA ARG A 212 -4.03 -13.86 -9.28
C ARG A 212 -3.46 -14.24 -7.92
N THR A 213 -3.57 -13.32 -6.96
CA THR A 213 -2.99 -13.48 -5.62
C THR A 213 -3.50 -14.70 -4.84
N TRP A 214 -4.74 -15.14 -5.11
CA TRP A 214 -5.33 -16.34 -4.49
C TRP A 214 -4.86 -17.65 -5.12
N GLU A 215 -4.26 -17.61 -6.30
CA GLU A 215 -3.68 -18.79 -6.96
C GLU A 215 -2.24 -19.07 -6.49
N LEU A 216 -1.62 -18.12 -5.80
CA LEU A 216 -0.21 -18.15 -5.44
C LEU A 216 0.02 -18.84 -4.09
N ALA A 217 0.78 -19.93 -4.10
CA ALA A 217 1.34 -20.52 -2.89
C ALA A 217 2.46 -19.62 -2.36
N ARG A 218 2.47 -19.38 -1.04
CA ARG A 218 3.46 -18.51 -0.37
C ARG A 218 4.49 -19.36 0.38
N ARG A 219 5.77 -19.08 0.17
CA ARG A 219 6.90 -19.72 0.89
C ARG A 219 7.84 -18.65 1.43
N ARG A 220 8.10 -18.66 2.74
CA ARG A 220 9.07 -17.74 3.36
C ARG A 220 10.49 -18.18 3.02
N SER A 221 11.35 -17.22 2.70
CA SER A 221 12.76 -17.44 2.36
C SER A 221 13.58 -16.19 2.70
N VAL A 222 14.88 -16.26 2.46
CA VAL A 222 15.85 -15.18 2.61
C VAL A 222 16.43 -14.84 1.24
N SER A 223 16.72 -13.57 0.99
CA SER A 223 17.37 -13.09 -0.24
C SER A 223 18.79 -13.67 -0.39
N PRO A 224 19.13 -14.26 -1.54
CA PRO A 224 20.48 -14.78 -1.80
C PRO A 224 21.40 -13.78 -2.51
N HIS A 225 20.96 -12.55 -2.78
CA HIS A 225 21.64 -11.68 -3.75
C HIS A 225 22.60 -10.67 -3.14
N ASP A 226 22.54 -10.46 -1.82
CA ASP A 226 23.52 -9.67 -1.07
C ASP A 226 23.69 -10.20 0.35
N SER A 227 24.57 -9.55 1.11
CA SER A 227 24.87 -9.89 2.50
C SER A 227 23.88 -9.29 3.50
N VAL A 228 22.82 -8.60 3.04
CA VAL A 228 21.76 -8.10 3.94
C VAL A 228 20.91 -9.28 4.41
N GLY A 229 20.68 -10.27 3.53
CA GLY A 229 19.85 -11.42 3.85
C GLY A 229 18.40 -10.99 4.12
N ALA A 230 17.86 -10.13 3.26
CA ALA A 230 16.51 -9.60 3.43
C ALA A 230 15.46 -10.71 3.46
N ASN A 231 14.51 -10.63 4.39
CA ASN A 231 13.44 -11.61 4.50
C ASN A 231 12.40 -11.38 3.40
N LEU A 232 12.02 -12.46 2.71
CA LEU A 232 11.08 -12.39 1.58
C LEU A 232 10.08 -13.55 1.56
N VAL A 233 9.00 -13.36 0.81
CA VAL A 233 8.04 -14.42 0.47
C VAL A 233 8.11 -14.67 -1.04
N VAL A 234 8.46 -15.90 -1.39
CA VAL A 234 8.41 -16.42 -2.76
C VAL A 234 6.98 -16.89 -3.05
N GLN A 235 6.39 -16.35 -4.12
CA GLN A 235 5.03 -16.69 -4.56
C GLN A 235 5.09 -17.57 -5.81
N ILE A 236 4.48 -18.75 -5.70
CA ILE A 236 4.67 -19.88 -6.63
C ILE A 236 3.32 -20.32 -7.18
N LYS A 237 3.27 -20.65 -8.49
CA LYS A 237 2.14 -21.32 -9.14
C LYS A 237 2.68 -22.40 -10.07
N SER A 238 2.14 -23.61 -9.97
CA SER A 238 2.55 -24.76 -10.80
C SER A 238 4.07 -24.93 -10.89
N ASP A 239 4.73 -24.95 -9.72
CA ASP A 239 6.18 -25.08 -9.54
C ASP A 239 7.05 -23.98 -10.18
N LYS A 240 6.44 -22.90 -10.68
CA LYS A 240 7.14 -21.71 -11.16
C LYS A 240 7.02 -20.58 -10.15
N VAL A 241 8.16 -19.96 -9.85
CA VAL A 241 8.18 -18.70 -9.09
C VAL A 241 7.67 -17.59 -10.00
N LEU A 242 6.61 -16.90 -9.60
CA LEU A 242 6.00 -15.83 -10.40
C LEU A 242 6.21 -14.44 -9.81
N ARG A 243 6.39 -14.33 -8.49
CA ARG A 243 6.57 -13.05 -7.81
C ARG A 243 7.33 -13.23 -6.50
N VAL A 244 8.09 -12.21 -6.11
CA VAL A 244 8.72 -12.11 -4.79
C VAL A 244 8.24 -10.83 -4.12
N VAL A 245 7.87 -10.91 -2.84
CA VAL A 245 7.42 -9.78 -2.02
C VAL A 245 8.16 -9.75 -0.68
N PRO A 246 8.32 -8.58 -0.02
CA PRO A 246 8.94 -8.49 1.29
C PRO A 246 8.23 -9.36 2.33
N PHE A 247 9.00 -9.95 3.23
CA PHE A 247 8.49 -10.45 4.51
C PHE A 247 9.00 -9.53 5.61
N GLU A 248 8.10 -9.11 6.49
CA GLU A 248 8.42 -8.09 7.48
C GLU A 248 9.38 -8.62 8.55
N ASN A 249 10.47 -7.87 8.78
CA ASN A 249 11.41 -8.10 9.86
C ASN A 249 12.07 -6.77 10.28
N GLU A 250 11.62 -6.24 11.42
CA GLU A 250 12.10 -4.98 12.01
C GLU A 250 13.61 -4.92 12.25
N ALA A 251 14.29 -6.07 12.42
CA ALA A 251 15.73 -6.10 12.66
C ALA A 251 16.59 -6.12 11.39
N VAL A 252 15.99 -6.37 10.22
CA VAL A 252 16.75 -6.58 8.95
C VAL A 252 16.28 -5.62 7.87
N ASN A 253 15.12 -5.87 7.28
CA ASN A 253 14.65 -5.15 6.10
C ASN A 253 13.38 -4.34 6.37
N GLU A 254 12.92 -4.29 7.62
CA GLU A 254 11.64 -3.72 8.02
C GLU A 254 10.51 -4.30 7.17
N CYS A 255 10.08 -3.61 6.11
CA CYS A 255 9.12 -4.10 5.13
C CYS A 255 9.56 -3.88 3.67
N TRP A 256 10.84 -3.64 3.42
CA TRP A 256 11.39 -3.25 2.11
C TRP A 256 12.21 -4.39 1.49
N LEU A 257 12.36 -4.35 0.16
CA LEU A 257 13.29 -5.17 -0.60
C LEU A 257 14.02 -4.32 -1.64
N ALA A 258 15.30 -4.60 -1.87
CA ALA A 258 15.99 -4.13 -3.06
C ALA A 258 15.31 -4.65 -4.33
N ASP A 259 15.32 -3.85 -5.40
CA ASP A 259 14.71 -4.21 -6.68
C ASP A 259 15.34 -5.46 -7.28
N ARG A 260 16.66 -5.60 -7.11
CA ARG A 260 17.39 -6.83 -7.47
C ARG A 260 16.72 -8.05 -6.83
N ASP A 261 16.44 -8.00 -5.53
CA ASP A 261 15.90 -9.12 -4.77
C ASP A 261 14.43 -9.38 -5.11
N ARG A 262 13.70 -8.32 -5.44
CA ARG A 262 12.29 -8.37 -5.87
C ARG A 262 12.11 -8.98 -7.26
N PHE A 263 13.01 -8.71 -8.20
CA PHE A 263 12.82 -9.04 -9.63
C PHE A 263 13.76 -10.13 -10.16
N ALA A 264 14.82 -10.51 -9.44
CA ALA A 264 15.74 -11.56 -9.88
C ALA A 264 15.10 -12.95 -10.05
N TYR A 265 13.88 -13.16 -9.53
CA TYR A 265 13.15 -14.42 -9.73
C TYR A 265 12.90 -14.76 -11.21
N GLU A 266 12.87 -13.76 -12.11
CA GLU A 266 12.76 -13.97 -13.57
C GLU A 266 13.88 -14.90 -14.08
N ALA A 267 15.07 -14.84 -13.49
CA ALA A 267 16.19 -15.70 -13.85
C ALA A 267 15.97 -17.18 -13.48
N LEU A 268 15.07 -17.48 -12.54
CA LEU A 268 14.80 -18.86 -12.10
C LEU A 268 14.13 -19.70 -13.17
N ASN A 269 13.32 -19.08 -14.03
CA ASN A 269 12.61 -19.73 -15.12
C ASN A 269 13.26 -19.50 -16.49
N SER A 270 14.49 -18.96 -16.53
CA SER A 270 15.20 -18.68 -17.77
C SER A 270 15.64 -19.95 -18.49
N GLU A 271 15.57 -19.95 -19.83
CA GLU A 271 16.10 -21.02 -20.68
C GLU A 271 17.62 -21.23 -20.52
N ARG A 272 18.34 -20.25 -19.96
CA ARG A 272 19.77 -20.34 -19.67
C ARG A 272 20.11 -21.19 -18.43
N ARG A 273 19.10 -21.70 -17.71
CA ARG A 273 19.32 -22.58 -16.56
C ARG A 273 19.96 -23.89 -17.01
N LEU A 274 21.04 -24.28 -16.33
CA LEU A 274 21.65 -25.60 -16.53
C LEU A 274 20.71 -26.67 -15.99
N THR A 275 20.14 -27.48 -16.88
CA THR A 275 19.23 -28.60 -16.55
C THR A 275 19.93 -29.96 -16.52
N ARG A 276 21.13 -30.03 -17.09
CA ARG A 276 21.97 -31.23 -17.12
C ARG A 276 23.44 -30.86 -16.91
N PRO A 277 24.24 -31.72 -16.27
CA PRO A 277 25.69 -31.58 -16.25
C PRO A 277 26.25 -31.54 -17.67
N MET A 278 27.21 -30.65 -17.93
CA MET A 278 27.86 -30.51 -19.23
C MET A 278 29.36 -30.77 -19.08
N ILE A 279 29.91 -31.64 -19.91
CA ILE A 279 31.35 -31.94 -19.98
C ILE A 279 31.90 -31.37 -21.29
N LYS A 280 33.13 -30.86 -21.27
CA LYS A 280 33.81 -30.40 -22.48
C LYS A 280 34.21 -31.62 -23.32
N GLN A 281 33.83 -31.65 -24.60
CA GLN A 281 34.36 -32.62 -25.55
C GLN A 281 35.67 -32.07 -26.13
N GLY A 282 36.70 -32.91 -26.15
CA GLY A 282 38.03 -32.60 -26.69
C GLY A 282 38.05 -32.53 -28.21
#